data_AF-A0A0E1EQJ2-F1
#
_entry.id   AF-A0A0E1EQJ2-F1
#
_cell.length_a   1.000
_cell.length_b   1.000
_cell.length_c   1.000
_cell.angle_alpha   90.00
_cell.angle_beta   90.00
_cell.angle_gamma   90.00
#
_symmetry.space_group_name_H-M   'P 1'
#
loop_
_entity.id
_entity.type
_entity.pdbx_description
1 polymer ?
#
loop_
_entity_poly.entity_id
_entity_poly.type
_entity_poly.pdbx_seq_one_letter_code
_entity_poly.pdbx_strand_id
1 'polypeptide(L)'
;MGILGDYVLSEASDYISGKKDIKALKKKLDKMLVTGVYAPRIKSKRSSIVSTYDEEITTTATNAKASITAIAGQIDTAIKGQFRTKVETVLDNNSTKYDEI
;
A
#
# COMPACT_ATOMS: atom_id res chain seq x y z
N MET A 1 19.67 -28.96 -11.88
CA MET A 1 18.27 -29.32 -11.54
C MET A 1 18.10 -29.11 -10.05
N GLY A 2 16.95 -28.60 -9.57
CA GLY A 2 16.75 -28.35 -8.14
C GLY A 2 16.44 -29.64 -7.37
N ILE A 3 16.62 -29.61 -6.04
CA ILE A 3 16.44 -30.74 -5.10
C ILE A 3 15.09 -31.48 -5.30
N LEU A 4 14.04 -30.78 -5.72
CA LEU A 4 12.73 -31.36 -6.02
C LEU A 4 12.70 -32.19 -7.31
N GLY A 5 13.45 -31.78 -8.35
CA GLY A 5 13.53 -32.48 -9.65
C GLY A 5 14.24 -33.82 -9.53
N ASP A 6 15.40 -33.82 -8.85
CA ASP A 6 16.20 -35.02 -8.62
C ASP A 6 15.43 -36.05 -7.78
N TYR A 7 14.54 -35.57 -6.89
CA TYR A 7 13.70 -36.40 -6.05
C TYR A 7 12.53 -37.08 -6.79
N VAL A 8 11.96 -36.44 -7.81
CA VAL A 8 10.93 -37.08 -8.65
C VAL A 8 11.57 -38.09 -9.60
N LEU A 9 12.78 -37.80 -10.10
CA LEU A 9 13.54 -38.74 -10.93
C LEU A 9 13.95 -40.01 -10.16
N SER A 10 14.33 -39.88 -8.88
CA SER A 10 14.59 -41.07 -8.05
C SER A 10 13.35 -41.94 -7.85
N GLU A 11 12.19 -41.32 -7.65
CA GLU A 11 10.93 -42.05 -7.47
C GLU A 11 10.41 -42.68 -8.76
N ALA A 12 10.69 -42.06 -9.91
CA ALA A 12 10.43 -42.66 -11.22
C ALA A 12 11.32 -43.88 -11.47
N SER A 13 12.60 -43.80 -11.07
CA SER A 13 13.53 -44.93 -11.13
C SER A 13 13.11 -46.08 -10.20
N ASP A 14 12.66 -45.78 -8.99
CA ASP A 14 12.12 -46.77 -8.05
C ASP A 14 10.83 -47.43 -8.57
N TYR A 15 9.98 -46.69 -9.28
CA TYR A 15 8.80 -47.25 -9.93
C TYR A 15 9.18 -48.18 -11.10
N ILE A 16 10.06 -47.74 -11.99
CA ILE A 16 10.53 -48.53 -13.15
C ILE A 16 11.24 -49.81 -12.70
N SER A 17 11.96 -49.75 -11.58
CA SER A 17 12.63 -50.91 -10.97
C SER A 17 11.69 -51.80 -10.13
N GLY A 18 10.38 -51.50 -10.08
CA GLY A 18 9.38 -52.29 -9.37
C GLY A 18 9.44 -52.20 -7.84
N LYS A 19 10.28 -51.31 -7.29
CA LYS A 19 10.45 -51.11 -5.84
C LYS A 19 9.31 -50.33 -5.21
N LYS A 20 8.59 -49.52 -6.00
CA LYS A 20 7.47 -48.69 -5.53
C LYS A 20 6.31 -48.68 -6.52
N ASP A 21 5.11 -48.53 -5.98
CA ASP A 21 3.87 -48.39 -6.75
C ASP A 21 3.73 -46.99 -7.37
N ILE A 22 3.01 -46.88 -8.48
CA ILE A 22 2.76 -45.64 -9.23
C ILE A 22 2.12 -44.54 -8.38
N LYS A 23 1.42 -44.92 -7.30
CA LYS A 23 0.83 -43.99 -6.33
C LYS A 23 1.89 -43.11 -5.65
N ALA A 24 3.07 -43.66 -5.35
CA ALA A 24 4.16 -42.90 -4.74
C ALA A 24 4.68 -41.83 -5.70
N LEU A 25 4.89 -42.20 -6.97
CA LEU A 25 5.31 -41.27 -8.02
C LEU A 25 4.28 -40.16 -8.25
N LYS A 26 2.99 -40.49 -8.38
CA LYS A 26 1.90 -39.50 -8.55
C LYS A 26 1.87 -38.49 -7.40
N LYS A 27 1.92 -38.97 -6.15
CA LYS A 27 1.91 -38.10 -4.96
C LYS A 27 3.09 -37.11 -4.95
N LYS A 28 4.24 -37.50 -5.49
CA LYS A 28 5.43 -36.64 -5.57
C LYS A 28 5.33 -35.63 -6.70
N LEU A 29 4.81 -36.04 -7.85
CA LEU A 29 4.51 -35.15 -8.96
C LEU A 29 3.51 -34.06 -8.54
N ASP A 30 2.41 -34.47 -7.88
CA ASP A 30 1.41 -33.53 -7.37
C ASP A 30 2.01 -32.55 -6.36
N LYS A 31 2.85 -33.06 -5.45
CA LYS A 31 3.56 -32.21 -4.48
C LYS A 31 4.47 -31.20 -5.20
N MET A 32 5.20 -31.59 -6.23
CA MET A 32 6.05 -30.69 -7.02
C MET A 32 5.21 -29.63 -7.74
N LEU A 33 4.10 -30.03 -8.37
CA LEU A 33 3.21 -29.12 -9.10
C LEU A 33 2.61 -28.06 -8.15
N VAL A 34 2.14 -28.50 -6.98
CA VAL A 34 1.57 -27.62 -5.95
C VAL A 34 2.62 -26.68 -5.38
N THR A 35 3.80 -27.18 -5.02
CA THR A 35 4.83 -26.38 -4.35
C THR A 35 5.62 -25.49 -5.30
N GLY A 36 5.86 -25.94 -6.54
CA GLY A 36 6.68 -25.25 -7.53
C GLY A 36 5.90 -24.27 -8.40
N VAL A 37 4.61 -24.53 -8.65
CA VAL A 37 3.82 -23.70 -9.57
C VAL A 37 2.66 -23.01 -8.87
N TYR A 38 1.76 -23.77 -8.25
CA TYR A 38 0.53 -23.20 -7.70
C TYR A 38 0.79 -22.30 -6.49
N ALA A 39 1.59 -22.75 -5.52
CA ALA A 39 1.87 -21.97 -4.32
C ALA A 39 2.60 -20.65 -4.62
N PRO A 40 3.65 -20.60 -5.46
CA PRO A 40 4.28 -19.34 -5.85
C PRO A 40 3.33 -18.41 -6.60
N ARG A 41 2.49 -18.93 -7.51
CA ARG A 41 1.47 -18.12 -8.19
C ARG A 41 0.48 -17.48 -7.22
N ILE A 42 -0.03 -18.25 -6.26
CA ILE A 42 -0.99 -17.74 -5.27
C ILE A 42 -0.31 -16.68 -4.38
N LYS A 43 0.92 -16.95 -3.92
CA LYS A 43 1.69 -16.00 -3.13
C LYS A 43 1.96 -14.70 -3.90
N SER A 44 2.40 -14.80 -5.16
CA SER A 44 2.63 -13.65 -6.03
C SER A 44 1.37 -12.83 -6.24
N LYS A 45 0.23 -13.48 -6.51
CA LYS A 45 -1.07 -12.79 -6.66
C LYS A 45 -1.46 -12.06 -5.38
N ARG A 46 -1.29 -12.69 -4.21
CA ARG A 46 -1.53 -12.04 -2.92
C ARG A 46 -0.63 -10.83 -2.73
N SER A 47 0.67 -10.95 -2.96
CA SER A 47 1.63 -9.85 -2.84
C SER A 47 1.29 -8.69 -3.78
N SER A 48 0.89 -8.98 -5.02
CA SER A 48 0.44 -7.96 -5.97
C SER A 48 -0.79 -7.21 -5.46
N ILE A 49 -1.80 -7.91 -4.94
CA ILE A 49 -3.01 -7.27 -4.38
C ILE A 49 -2.65 -6.35 -3.21
N VAL A 50 -1.84 -6.83 -2.27
CA VAL A 50 -1.41 -6.03 -1.12
C VAL A 50 -0.67 -4.78 -1.59
N SER A 51 0.28 -4.93 -2.50
CA SER A 51 1.07 -3.80 -3.02
C SER A 51 0.19 -2.74 -3.69
N THR A 52 -0.80 -3.16 -4.50
CA THR A 52 -1.71 -2.22 -5.17
C THR A 52 -2.55 -1.43 -4.16
N TYR A 53 -3.14 -2.11 -3.18
CA TYR A 53 -3.96 -1.42 -2.18
C TYR A 53 -3.13 -0.54 -1.24
N ASP A 54 -1.90 -0.94 -0.89
CA ASP A 54 -0.99 -0.08 -0.11
C ASP A 54 -0.67 1.23 -0.85
N GLU A 55 -0.48 1.16 -2.18
CA GLU A 55 -0.23 2.34 -3.01
C GLU A 55 -1.47 3.26 -3.10
N GLU A 56 -2.65 2.68 -3.31
CA GLU A 56 -3.93 3.42 -3.33
C GLU A 56 -4.21 4.11 -1.98
N ILE A 57 -4.01 3.41 -0.87
CA ILE A 57 -4.17 3.94 0.48
C ILE A 57 -3.18 5.08 0.71
N THR A 58 -1.91 4.88 0.36
CA THR A 58 -0.85 5.90 0.55
C THR A 58 -1.15 7.16 -0.25
N THR A 59 -1.59 6.99 -1.50
CA THR A 59 -1.99 8.11 -2.37
C THR A 59 -3.17 8.86 -1.79
N THR A 60 -4.20 8.14 -1.35
CA THR A 60 -5.40 8.73 -0.74
C THR A 60 -5.05 9.50 0.53
N ALA A 61 -4.23 8.93 1.41
CA ALA A 61 -3.79 9.57 2.65
C ALA A 61 -2.95 10.83 2.38
N THR A 62 -2.07 10.78 1.37
CA THR A 62 -1.24 11.93 0.96
C THR A 62 -2.11 13.07 0.43
N ASN A 63 -3.09 12.75 -0.42
CA ASN A 63 -4.04 13.73 -0.95
C ASN A 63 -4.90 14.33 0.18
N ALA A 64 -5.39 13.51 1.11
CA ALA A 64 -6.15 14.00 2.25
C ALA A 64 -5.31 14.94 3.13
N LYS A 65 -4.04 14.59 3.40
CA LYS A 65 -3.11 15.45 4.14
C LYS A 65 -2.86 16.79 3.42
N ALA A 66 -2.67 16.76 2.10
CA ALA A 66 -2.51 17.96 1.30
C ALA A 66 -3.75 18.86 1.37
N SER A 67 -4.95 18.28 1.24
CA SER A 67 -6.22 19.01 1.37
C SER A 67 -6.41 19.62 2.76
N ILE A 68 -6.14 18.87 3.83
CA ILE A 68 -6.21 19.38 5.22
C ILE A 68 -5.22 20.55 5.41
N THR A 69 -4.00 20.41 4.88
CA THR A 69 -2.98 21.46 4.96
C THR A 69 -3.42 22.72 4.20
N ALA A 70 -4.01 22.56 3.02
CA ALA A 70 -4.55 23.67 2.25
C ALA A 70 -5.69 24.39 3.00
N ILE A 71 -6.62 23.63 3.59
CA ILE A 71 -7.71 24.18 4.42
C ILE A 71 -7.13 24.94 5.62
N ALA A 72 -6.13 24.39 6.31
CA ALA A 72 -5.49 25.07 7.43
C ALA A 72 -4.85 26.41 6.99
N GLY A 73 -4.17 26.44 5.84
CA GLY A 73 -3.60 27.67 5.28
C GLY A 73 -4.66 28.70 4.88
N GLN A 74 -5.79 28.25 4.32
CA GLN A 74 -6.93 29.12 4.01
C GLN A 74 -7.54 29.72 5.29
N ILE A 75 -7.72 28.92 6.34
CA ILE A 75 -8.21 29.38 7.64
C ILE A 75 -7.26 30.41 8.24
N ASP A 76 -5.95 30.12 8.26
CA ASP A 76 -4.95 31.05 8.82
C ASP A 76 -4.93 32.38 8.05
N THR A 77 -5.00 32.32 6.72
CA THR A 77 -5.08 33.53 5.87
C THR A 77 -6.36 34.31 6.13
N ALA A 78 -7.51 33.64 6.24
CA ALA A 78 -8.79 34.27 6.49
C ALA A 78 -8.82 34.95 7.88
N ILE A 79 -8.34 34.26 8.91
CA ILE A 79 -8.27 34.81 10.27
C ILE A 79 -7.32 36.00 10.31
N LYS A 80 -6.10 35.88 9.79
CA LYS A 80 -5.13 36.99 9.77
C LYS A 80 -5.65 38.18 8.98
N GLY A 81 -6.28 37.94 7.82
CA GLY A 81 -6.89 38.98 7.00
C GLY A 81 -8.00 39.71 7.73
N GLN A 82 -9.02 38.98 8.20
CA GLN A 82 -10.16 39.59 8.91
C GLN A 82 -9.73 40.29 10.21
N PHE A 83 -8.81 39.69 10.95
CA PHE A 83 -8.27 40.29 12.18
C PHE A 83 -7.56 41.60 11.87
N ARG A 84 -6.65 41.61 10.89
CA ARG A 84 -5.91 42.81 10.48
C ARG A 84 -6.87 43.92 10.03
N THR A 85 -7.82 43.62 9.16
CA THR A 85 -8.81 44.60 8.69
C THR A 85 -9.61 45.20 9.85
N LYS A 86 -10.03 44.38 10.82
CA LYS A 86 -10.74 44.88 12.01
C LYS A 86 -9.86 45.79 12.86
N VAL A 87 -8.60 45.43 13.08
CA VAL A 87 -7.66 46.25 13.85
C VAL A 87 -7.40 47.59 13.16
N GLU A 88 -7.12 47.59 11.86
CA GLU A 88 -6.92 48.80 11.05
C GLU A 88 -8.17 49.70 11.12
N THR A 89 -9.36 49.13 10.93
CA THR A 89 -10.63 49.88 11.03
C THR A 89 -10.84 50.50 12.42
N VAL A 90 -10.54 49.77 13.50
CA VAL A 90 -10.66 50.30 14.86
C VAL A 90 -9.64 51.40 15.13
N LEU A 91 -8.41 51.25 14.61
CA LEU A 91 -7.35 52.24 14.76
C LEU A 91 -7.70 53.54 14.01
N ASP A 92 -8.16 53.44 12.76
CA ASP A 92 -8.59 54.58 11.95
C ASP A 92 -9.80 55.30 12.57
N ASN A 93 -10.78 54.54 13.05
CA ASN A 93 -11.96 55.09 13.74
C ASN A 93 -11.61 55.76 15.07
N ASN A 94 -10.54 55.33 15.75
CA ASN A 94 -10.08 55.99 16.97
C ASN A 94 -9.19 57.19 16.67
N SER A 95 -8.36 57.14 15.62
CA SER A 95 -7.52 58.27 15.22
C SER A 95 -8.36 59.50 14.84
N THR A 96 -9.41 59.28 14.06
CA THR A 96 -10.34 60.35 13.66
C THR A 96 -11.05 61.02 14.84
N LYS A 97 -11.29 60.29 15.94
CA LYS A 97 -11.86 60.89 17.18
C LYS A 97 -10.89 61.80 17.92
N TYR A 98 -9.58 61.60 17.77
CA TYR A 98 -8.59 62.48 18.36
C TYR A 98 -8.35 63.72 17.50
N ASP A 99 -8.59 63.64 16.18
CA ASP A 99 -8.51 64.79 15.27
C ASP A 99 -9.73 65.73 15.38
N GLU A 100 -10.83 65.28 15.98
CA GLU A 100 -12.05 66.07 16.25
C GLU A 100 -12.02 66.84 17.59
N ILE A 101 -10.92 66.78 18.35
CA ILE A 101 -10.68 67.50 19.63
C ILE A 101 -9.70 68.65 19.41
#